data_AF-A0A935SVI7-F1
#
_entry.id   AF-A0A935SVI7-F1
#
_cell.length_a   1.000
_cell.length_b   1.000
_cell.length_c   1.000
_cell.angle_alpha   90.00
_cell.angle_beta   90.00
_cell.angle_gamma   90.00
#
_symmetry.space_group_name_H-M   'P 1'
#
loop_
_entity.id
_entity.type
_entity.pdbx_description
1 polymer ?
#
loop_
_entity_poly.entity_id
_entity_poly.type
_entity_poly.pdbx_seq_one_letter_code
_entity_poly.pdbx_strand_id
1 'polypeptide(L)'
;MALKADAKEKIKKFGLDVDKLIAAIKDDNEVDVEIPEMEVMKKEDLEARDNNKIAEGKKLGEKEGESKGKELAAKAFRKKFALEDTVGNDVDKVVEAVNTKLATGDEGLKKQIELLQKDKETLQSEKTTLETKAKQATFDSQLISFFPANRTADLKDSERLTLAKMDLTFEEVDGKPVVKRNGEIIRDKTTQNPLPVNQVITDYFTERKWIGAQGNEGGRGGGDKNPGAGGTAGVKKYTEFEEKWKAENPGKTELSLEFQDALTKHSKEHSDFNMNE
;
A
#
# COMPACT_ATOMS: atom_id res chain seq x y z
N MET A 1 -38.38 93.21 46.73
CA MET A 1 -37.29 92.33 47.20
C MET A 1 -36.36 91.99 46.03
N ALA A 2 -35.04 92.02 46.22
CA ALA A 2 -34.10 91.51 45.21
C ALA A 2 -33.64 90.09 45.61
N LEU A 3 -33.90 89.10 44.76
CA LEU A 3 -33.35 87.74 44.92
C LEU A 3 -31.82 87.81 44.79
N LYS A 4 -31.10 87.10 45.68
CA LYS A 4 -29.64 86.96 45.60
C LYS A 4 -29.26 86.21 44.31
N ALA A 5 -28.08 86.52 43.75
CA ALA A 5 -27.66 86.00 42.45
C ALA A 5 -27.57 84.46 42.41
N ASP A 6 -27.14 83.84 43.52
CA ASP A 6 -27.09 82.39 43.71
C ASP A 6 -28.49 81.73 43.72
N ALA A 7 -29.49 82.40 44.29
CA ALA A 7 -30.87 81.95 44.25
C ALA A 7 -31.46 82.03 42.83
N LYS A 8 -31.15 83.10 42.08
CA LYS A 8 -31.55 83.23 40.68
C LYS A 8 -30.97 82.11 39.82
N GLU A 9 -29.70 81.76 40.01
CA GLU A 9 -29.05 80.70 39.25
C GLU A 9 -29.64 79.32 39.56
N LYS A 10 -29.97 79.04 40.83
CA LYS A 10 -30.63 77.79 41.24
C LYS A 10 -32.03 77.67 40.64
N ILE A 11 -32.83 78.73 40.68
CA ILE A 11 -34.19 78.73 40.11
C ILE A 11 -34.14 78.53 38.59
N LYS A 12 -33.19 79.16 37.88
CA LYS A 12 -32.98 78.93 36.44
C LYS A 12 -32.64 77.46 36.11
N LYS A 13 -31.89 76.76 36.98
CA LYS A 13 -31.56 75.32 36.79
C LYS A 13 -32.78 74.41 36.85
N PHE A 14 -33.87 74.86 37.46
CA PHE A 14 -35.16 74.18 37.50
C PHE A 14 -36.06 74.54 36.30
N GLY A 15 -35.54 75.26 35.29
CA GLY A 15 -36.30 75.64 34.09
C GLY A 15 -37.29 76.79 34.29
N LEU A 16 -37.26 77.44 35.46
CA LEU A 16 -38.14 78.57 35.78
C LEU A 16 -37.57 79.89 35.24
N ASP A 17 -38.43 80.69 34.61
CA ASP A 17 -38.10 82.04 34.16
C ASP A 17 -38.09 83.00 35.35
N VAL A 18 -36.89 83.23 35.87
CA VAL A 18 -36.64 84.09 37.03
C VAL A 18 -37.08 85.53 36.78
N ASP A 19 -37.00 86.01 35.54
CA ASP A 19 -37.35 87.40 35.23
C ASP A 19 -38.89 87.55 35.19
N LYS A 20 -39.63 86.54 34.71
CA LYS A 20 -41.10 86.49 34.85
C LYS A 20 -41.55 86.38 36.29
N LEU A 21 -40.89 85.57 37.13
CA LEU A 21 -41.22 85.47 38.56
C LEU A 21 -40.99 86.80 39.30
N ILE A 22 -39.91 87.51 38.97
CA ILE A 22 -39.62 88.83 39.56
C ILE A 22 -40.63 89.87 39.10
N ALA A 23 -41.08 89.80 37.84
CA ALA A 23 -42.13 90.67 37.31
C ALA A 23 -43.48 90.40 37.96
N ALA A 24 -43.89 89.13 38.04
CA ALA A 24 -45.15 88.70 38.65
C ALA A 24 -45.29 89.11 40.13
N ILE A 25 -44.21 89.07 40.92
CA ILE A 25 -44.21 89.50 42.33
C ILE A 25 -44.39 91.03 42.49
N LYS A 26 -44.13 91.81 41.44
CA LYS A 26 -44.25 93.28 41.44
C LYS A 26 -45.52 93.77 40.77
N ASP A 27 -46.33 92.87 40.22
CA ASP A 27 -47.61 93.21 39.62
C ASP A 27 -48.68 93.34 40.72
N ASP A 28 -49.57 94.31 40.57
CA ASP A 28 -50.65 94.54 41.53
C ASP A 28 -51.84 93.58 41.31
N ASN A 29 -51.83 92.80 40.22
CA ASN A 29 -52.82 91.75 39.93
C ASN A 29 -52.24 90.34 40.10
N GLU A 30 -53.10 89.34 40.30
CA GLU A 30 -52.69 87.93 40.29
C GLU A 30 -52.21 87.53 38.89
N VAL A 31 -50.92 87.20 38.77
CA VAL A 31 -50.29 86.74 37.52
C VAL A 31 -49.93 85.26 37.66
N ASP A 32 -50.54 84.42 36.83
CA ASP A 32 -50.23 83.00 36.76
C ASP A 32 -48.84 82.78 36.14
N VAL A 33 -48.00 82.01 36.84
CA VAL A 33 -46.69 81.60 36.35
C VAL A 33 -46.67 80.08 36.20
N GLU A 34 -46.47 79.61 34.97
CA GLU A 34 -46.35 78.19 34.67
C GLU A 34 -45.06 77.62 35.28
N ILE A 35 -45.20 76.64 36.18
CA ILE A 35 -44.09 75.88 36.73
C ILE A 35 -43.91 74.63 35.85
N PRO A 36 -42.71 74.41 35.28
CA PRO A 36 -42.46 73.22 34.49
C PRO A 36 -42.59 71.96 35.35
N GLU A 37 -43.09 70.89 34.75
CA GLU A 37 -43.22 69.59 35.41
C GLU A 37 -41.82 69.03 35.70
N MET A 38 -41.50 68.82 36.98
CA MET A 38 -40.17 68.41 37.42
C MET A 38 -40.22 67.09 38.17
N GLU A 39 -39.42 66.14 37.69
CA GLU A 39 -39.20 64.87 38.38
C GLU A 39 -38.06 65.03 39.39
N VAL A 40 -38.41 65.33 40.64
CA VAL A 40 -37.44 65.50 41.73
C VAL A 40 -37.16 64.14 42.37
N MET A 41 -36.09 63.49 41.93
CA MET A 41 -35.59 62.26 42.55
C MET A 41 -34.60 62.58 43.68
N LYS A 42 -34.65 61.80 44.76
CA LYS A 42 -33.58 61.86 45.77
C LYS A 42 -32.29 61.31 45.17
N LYS A 43 -31.14 61.71 45.74
CA LYS A 43 -29.83 61.26 45.28
C LYS A 43 -29.71 59.72 45.28
N GLU A 44 -30.29 59.07 46.29
CA GLU A 44 -30.36 57.61 46.43
C GLU A 44 -31.16 56.96 45.28
N ASP A 45 -32.28 57.56 44.87
CA ASP A 45 -33.11 57.06 43.77
C ASP A 45 -32.42 57.23 42.40
N LEU A 46 -31.66 58.32 42.22
CA LEU A 46 -30.83 58.53 41.03
C LEU A 46 -29.72 57.48 40.93
N GLU A 47 -29.00 57.22 42.02
CA GLU A 47 -27.95 56.20 42.07
C GLU A 47 -28.54 54.79 41.82
N ALA A 48 -29.70 54.47 42.37
CA ALA A 48 -30.40 53.20 42.13
C ALA A 48 -30.84 53.04 40.67
N ARG A 49 -31.42 54.10 40.06
CA ARG A 49 -31.82 54.10 38.65
C ARG A 49 -30.61 53.89 37.73
N ASP A 50 -29.52 54.59 37.98
CA ASP A 50 -28.32 54.52 37.15
C ASP A 50 -27.65 53.15 37.29
N ASN A 51 -27.59 52.58 38.49
CA ASN A 51 -27.13 51.20 38.71
C ASN A 51 -27.99 50.15 38.00
N ASN A 52 -29.32 50.31 38.01
CA ASN A 52 -30.23 49.41 37.30
C ASN A 52 -30.03 49.49 35.78
N LYS A 53 -29.89 50.70 35.22
CA LYS A 53 -29.58 50.88 33.79
C LYS A 53 -28.24 50.25 33.41
N ILE A 54 -27.22 50.38 34.26
CA ILE A 54 -25.92 49.73 34.05
C ILE A 54 -26.07 48.21 34.09
N ALA A 55 -26.83 47.66 35.05
CA ALA A 55 -27.04 46.22 35.18
C ALA A 55 -27.82 45.64 33.98
N GLU A 56 -28.85 46.34 33.51
CA GLU A 56 -29.59 45.96 32.30
C GLU A 56 -28.70 46.05 31.06
N GLY A 57 -27.92 47.13 30.91
CA GLY A 57 -26.96 47.28 29.83
C GLY A 57 -25.91 46.16 29.81
N LYS A 58 -25.40 45.74 30.96
CA LYS A 58 -24.48 44.60 31.08
C LYS A 58 -25.14 43.29 30.64
N LYS A 59 -26.35 42.99 31.14
CA LYS A 59 -27.08 41.77 30.75
C LYS A 59 -27.39 41.73 29.26
N LEU A 60 -27.75 42.87 28.67
CA LEU A 60 -28.02 42.96 27.24
C LEU A 60 -26.74 42.76 26.42
N GLY A 61 -25.65 43.41 26.84
CA GLY A 61 -24.33 43.28 26.22
C GLY A 61 -23.75 41.87 26.33
N GLU A 62 -23.94 41.18 27.45
CA GLU A 62 -23.55 39.77 27.63
C GLU A 62 -24.31 38.86 26.66
N LYS A 63 -25.63 39.00 26.55
CA LYS A 63 -26.44 38.21 25.62
C LYS A 63 -26.07 38.47 24.17
N GLU A 64 -25.87 39.73 23.79
CA GLU A 64 -25.48 40.10 22.43
C GLU A 64 -24.06 39.61 22.10
N GLY A 65 -23.14 39.74 23.05
CA GLY A 65 -21.77 39.24 22.95
C GLY A 65 -21.71 37.71 22.83
N GLU A 66 -22.49 36.98 23.63
CA GLU A 66 -22.59 35.53 23.56
C GLU A 66 -23.16 35.07 22.22
N SER A 67 -24.23 35.72 21.74
CA SER A 67 -24.85 35.43 20.44
C SER A 67 -23.86 35.64 19.29
N LYS A 68 -23.19 36.80 19.24
CA LYS A 68 -22.17 37.10 18.22
C LYS A 68 -20.96 36.16 18.33
N GLY A 69 -20.56 35.80 19.54
CA GLY A 69 -19.49 34.84 19.79
C GLY A 69 -19.80 33.46 19.23
N LYS A 70 -21.01 32.95 19.48
CA LYS A 70 -21.51 31.67 18.91
C LYS A 70 -21.57 31.74 17.38
N GLU A 71 -22.04 32.84 16.83
CA GLU A 71 -22.12 33.03 15.37
C GLU A 71 -20.74 33.01 14.70
N LEU A 72 -19.75 33.70 15.30
CA LEU A 72 -18.36 33.71 14.82
C LEU A 72 -17.72 32.33 14.92
N ALA A 73 -17.94 31.62 16.04
CA ALA A 73 -17.47 30.25 16.21
C ALA A 73 -18.07 29.32 15.14
N ALA A 74 -19.39 29.38 14.92
CA ALA A 74 -20.07 28.59 13.90
C ALA A 74 -19.56 28.89 12.48
N LYS A 75 -19.24 30.15 12.16
CA LYS A 75 -18.57 30.53 10.89
C LYS A 75 -17.17 29.93 10.77
N ALA A 76 -16.36 30.03 11.82
CA ALA A 76 -14.99 29.49 11.82
C ALA A 76 -14.99 27.96 11.64
N PHE A 77 -15.89 27.26 12.32
CA PHE A 77 -16.03 25.81 12.19
C PHE A 77 -16.52 25.38 10.80
N ARG A 78 -17.54 26.03 10.23
CA ARG A 78 -17.98 25.75 8.85
C ARG A 78 -16.86 25.90 7.85
N LYS A 79 -16.07 26.97 7.95
CA LYS A 79 -14.92 27.20 7.07
C LYS A 79 -13.85 26.11 7.25
N LYS A 80 -13.52 25.75 8.49
CA LYS A 80 -12.50 24.75 8.79
C LYS A 80 -12.88 23.35 8.29
N PHE A 81 -14.15 22.98 8.35
CA PHE A 81 -14.65 21.67 7.95
C PHE A 81 -15.24 21.64 6.53
N ALA A 82 -15.13 22.75 5.78
CA ALA A 82 -15.69 22.91 4.44
C ALA A 82 -17.15 22.44 4.36
N LEU A 83 -17.98 22.89 5.31
CA LEU A 83 -19.41 22.64 5.33
C LEU A 83 -20.13 23.61 4.38
N GLU A 84 -21.26 23.17 3.82
CA GLU A 84 -22.08 24.03 2.98
C GLU A 84 -22.64 25.23 3.75
N ASP A 85 -22.81 26.37 3.07
CA ASP A 85 -23.34 27.59 3.67
C ASP A 85 -24.79 27.45 4.16
N THR A 86 -25.49 26.40 3.71
CA THR A 86 -26.86 26.03 4.07
C THR A 86 -27.03 25.60 5.54
N VAL A 87 -25.95 25.22 6.24
CA VAL A 87 -25.98 24.74 7.64
C VAL A 87 -26.34 25.86 8.65
N GLY A 88 -26.22 27.13 8.25
CA GLY A 88 -26.52 28.28 9.12
C GLY A 88 -25.46 28.55 10.19
N ASN A 89 -25.68 29.56 11.04
CA ASN A 89 -24.69 30.05 12.02
C ASN A 89 -24.93 29.51 13.45
N ASP A 90 -25.66 28.41 13.57
CA ASP A 90 -25.94 27.75 14.85
C ASP A 90 -24.85 26.71 15.15
N VAL A 91 -24.26 26.77 16.34
CA VAL A 91 -23.12 25.91 16.71
C VAL A 91 -23.53 24.44 16.75
N ASP A 92 -24.72 24.13 17.26
CA ASP A 92 -25.19 22.74 17.40
C ASP A 92 -25.45 22.13 16.02
N LYS A 93 -26.05 22.89 15.11
CA LYS A 93 -26.25 22.46 13.71
C LYS A 93 -24.93 22.24 12.98
N VAL A 94 -23.93 23.08 13.23
CA VAL A 94 -22.58 22.91 12.67
C VAL A 94 -21.94 21.63 13.19
N VAL A 95 -22.06 21.33 14.49
CA VAL A 95 -21.55 20.09 15.08
C VAL A 95 -22.24 18.86 14.48
N GLU A 96 -23.57 18.88 14.32
CA GLU A 96 -24.31 17.80 13.66
C GLU A 96 -23.87 17.59 12.20
N ALA A 97 -23.67 18.67 11.44
CA ALA A 97 -23.19 18.60 10.06
C ALA A 97 -21.76 18.06 9.96
N VAL A 98 -20.86 18.46 10.88
CA VAL A 98 -19.51 17.89 10.97
C VAL A 98 -19.58 16.38 11.27
N ASN A 99 -20.37 15.98 12.28
CA ASN A 99 -20.52 14.57 12.64
C ASN A 99 -21.09 13.76 11.48
N THR A 100 -22.07 14.30 10.76
CA THR A 100 -22.65 13.65 9.57
C THR A 100 -21.60 13.47 8.49
N LYS A 101 -20.84 14.52 8.17
CA LYS A 101 -19.77 14.49 7.15
C LYS A 101 -18.64 13.52 7.52
N LEU A 102 -18.29 13.41 8.80
CA LEU A 102 -17.32 12.44 9.30
C LEU A 102 -17.88 11.00 9.25
N ALA A 103 -19.17 10.82 9.56
CA ALA A 103 -19.83 9.52 9.58
C ALA A 103 -20.11 8.96 8.18
N THR A 104 -20.46 9.80 7.20
CA THR A 104 -20.52 9.39 5.79
C THR A 104 -19.15 8.96 5.28
N GLY A 105 -18.07 9.49 5.87
CA GLY A 105 -16.70 9.22 5.47
C GLY A 105 -16.41 9.76 4.08
N ASP A 106 -15.14 9.83 3.71
CA ASP A 106 -14.77 10.20 2.35
C ASP A 106 -15.16 9.05 1.40
N GLU A 107 -16.18 9.26 0.56
CA GLU A 107 -16.57 8.29 -0.46
C GLU A 107 -15.39 7.90 -1.36
N GLY A 108 -14.43 8.81 -1.55
CA GLY A 108 -13.16 8.54 -2.22
C GLY A 108 -12.32 7.52 -1.47
N LEU A 109 -12.19 7.63 -0.15
CA LEU A 109 -11.50 6.64 0.69
C LEU A 109 -12.23 5.28 0.65
N LYS A 110 -13.57 5.27 0.70
CA LYS A 110 -14.35 4.02 0.61
C LYS A 110 -14.10 3.31 -0.73
N LYS A 111 -14.15 4.03 -1.85
CA LYS A 111 -13.84 3.49 -3.18
C LYS A 111 -12.39 3.00 -3.28
N GLN A 112 -11.43 3.72 -2.71
CA GLN A 112 -10.04 3.28 -2.65
C GLN A 112 -9.87 2.00 -1.85
N ILE A 113 -10.54 1.87 -0.70
CA ILE A 113 -10.51 0.64 0.11
C ILE A 113 -11.09 -0.54 -0.68
N GLU A 114 -12.23 -0.37 -1.37
CA GLU A 114 -12.82 -1.43 -2.20
C GLU A 114 -11.88 -1.85 -3.34
N LEU A 115 -11.23 -0.89 -4.02
CA LEU A 115 -10.26 -1.19 -5.07
C LEU A 115 -9.05 -1.96 -4.51
N LEU A 116 -8.49 -1.51 -3.39
CA LEU A 116 -7.37 -2.19 -2.74
C LEU A 116 -7.72 -3.60 -2.26
N GLN A 117 -8.96 -3.83 -1.82
CA GLN A 117 -9.43 -5.17 -1.46
C GLN A 117 -9.50 -6.09 -2.68
N LYS A 118 -10.05 -5.62 -3.81
CA LYS A 118 -10.08 -6.39 -5.06
C LYS A 118 -8.68 -6.69 -5.60
N ASP A 119 -7.78 -5.72 -5.55
CA ASP A 119 -6.38 -5.91 -5.98
C ASP A 119 -5.69 -6.95 -5.09
N LYS A 120 -5.92 -6.90 -3.77
CA LYS A 120 -5.38 -7.87 -2.82
C LYS A 120 -5.87 -9.29 -3.13
N GLU A 121 -7.16 -9.47 -3.38
CA GLU A 121 -7.74 -10.79 -3.72
C GLU A 121 -7.15 -11.32 -5.03
N THR A 122 -7.02 -10.44 -6.03
CA THR A 122 -6.42 -10.78 -7.33
C THR A 122 -4.96 -11.23 -7.16
N LEU A 123 -4.14 -10.44 -6.46
CA LEU A 123 -2.74 -10.76 -6.21
C LEU A 123 -2.55 -12.03 -5.38
N GLN A 124 -3.44 -12.30 -4.42
CA GLN A 124 -3.41 -13.56 -3.65
C GLN A 124 -3.69 -14.78 -4.52
N SER A 125 -4.64 -14.68 -5.45
CA SER A 125 -4.96 -15.73 -6.42
C SER A 125 -3.78 -15.98 -7.38
N GLU A 126 -3.19 -14.92 -7.92
CA GLU A 126 -2.02 -15.00 -8.80
C GLU A 126 -0.82 -15.62 -8.09
N LYS A 127 -0.54 -15.18 -6.86
CA LYS A 127 0.53 -15.75 -6.03
C LYS A 127 0.35 -17.25 -5.82
N THR A 128 -0.85 -17.68 -5.44
CA THR A 128 -1.15 -19.11 -5.22
C THR A 128 -0.96 -19.93 -6.50
N THR A 129 -1.37 -19.37 -7.65
CA THR A 129 -1.19 -19.99 -8.97
C THR A 129 0.29 -20.11 -9.33
N LEU A 130 1.08 -19.05 -9.12
CA LEU A 130 2.52 -19.04 -9.40
C LEU A 130 3.30 -19.97 -8.48
N GLU A 131 2.98 -20.01 -7.18
CA GLU A 131 3.57 -20.96 -6.23
C GLU A 131 3.31 -22.41 -6.62
N THR A 132 2.08 -22.71 -7.06
CA THR A 132 1.73 -24.05 -7.56
C THR A 132 2.51 -24.40 -8.81
N LYS A 133 2.60 -23.48 -9.78
CA LYS A 133 3.40 -23.67 -11.01
C LYS A 133 4.89 -23.84 -10.70
N ALA A 134 5.45 -23.08 -9.76
CA ALA A 134 6.84 -23.18 -9.37
C ALA A 134 7.17 -24.51 -8.68
N LYS A 135 6.29 -24.96 -7.77
CA LYS A 135 6.41 -26.29 -7.14
C LYS A 135 6.35 -27.39 -8.19
N GLN A 136 5.39 -27.30 -9.13
CA GLN A 136 5.27 -28.26 -10.22
C GLN A 136 6.52 -28.27 -11.11
N ALA A 137 7.04 -27.11 -11.51
CA ALA A 137 8.25 -27.02 -12.34
C ALA A 137 9.49 -27.61 -11.63
N THR A 138 9.61 -27.37 -10.32
CA THR A 138 10.68 -27.94 -9.49
C THR A 138 10.57 -29.47 -9.43
N PHE A 139 9.37 -29.98 -9.18
CA PHE A 139 9.10 -31.41 -9.18
C PHE A 139 9.37 -32.05 -10.55
N ASP A 140 8.99 -31.38 -11.63
CA ASP A 140 9.22 -31.83 -13.01
C ASP A 140 10.71 -31.91 -13.34
N SER A 141 11.48 -30.91 -12.91
CA SER A 141 12.94 -30.92 -13.02
C SER A 141 13.57 -32.08 -12.23
N GLN A 142 13.05 -32.38 -11.04
CA GLN A 142 13.48 -33.55 -10.25
C GLN A 142 13.13 -34.86 -10.96
N LEU A 143 11.96 -34.98 -11.59
CA LEU A 143 11.61 -36.19 -12.34
C LEU A 143 12.51 -36.38 -13.57
N ILE A 144 12.83 -35.29 -14.29
CA ILE A 144 13.74 -35.32 -15.44
C ILE A 144 15.15 -35.72 -15.01
N SER A 145 15.61 -35.33 -13.82
CA SER A 145 16.95 -35.72 -13.34
C SER A 145 17.09 -37.23 -13.08
N PHE A 146 15.98 -37.95 -12.92
CA PHE A 146 15.95 -39.41 -12.86
C PHE A 146 15.92 -40.08 -14.24
N PHE A 147 15.84 -39.33 -15.34
CA PHE A 147 15.82 -39.94 -16.67
C PHE A 147 17.19 -40.55 -17.00
N PRO A 148 17.22 -41.79 -17.53
CA PRO A 148 18.46 -42.43 -17.95
C PRO A 148 19.25 -41.56 -18.94
N ALA A 149 20.58 -41.53 -18.79
CA ALA A 149 21.46 -40.76 -19.66
C ALA A 149 21.49 -41.31 -21.09
N ASN A 150 21.40 -42.62 -21.25
CA ASN A 150 21.43 -43.35 -22.52
C ASN A 150 20.06 -43.40 -23.23
N ARG A 151 19.27 -42.33 -23.13
CA ARG A 151 17.96 -42.23 -23.77
C ARG A 151 18.07 -41.98 -25.27
N THR A 152 17.06 -42.43 -26.02
CA THR A 152 16.96 -42.22 -27.46
C THR A 152 16.85 -40.72 -27.81
N ALA A 153 17.19 -40.33 -29.03
CA ALA A 153 17.12 -38.93 -29.48
C ALA A 153 15.76 -38.55 -30.15
N ASP A 154 14.82 -39.49 -30.17
CA ASP A 154 13.52 -39.40 -30.85
C ASP A 154 12.53 -38.42 -30.20
N LEU A 155 12.61 -38.25 -28.89
CA LEU A 155 11.77 -37.36 -28.11
C LEU A 155 12.63 -36.40 -27.27
N LYS A 156 12.05 -35.27 -26.89
CA LYS A 156 12.60 -34.37 -25.87
C LYS A 156 12.19 -34.85 -24.49
N ASP A 157 12.95 -34.47 -23.47
CA ASP A 157 12.66 -34.87 -22.09
C ASP A 157 11.31 -34.34 -21.60
N SER A 158 10.89 -33.16 -22.06
CA SER A 158 9.55 -32.63 -21.78
C SER A 158 8.42 -33.52 -22.33
N GLU A 159 8.63 -34.14 -23.49
CA GLU A 159 7.65 -35.03 -24.14
C GLU A 159 7.60 -36.37 -23.40
N ARG A 160 8.77 -36.93 -23.06
CA ARG A 160 8.86 -38.16 -22.24
C ARG A 160 8.24 -37.97 -20.87
N LEU A 161 8.47 -36.84 -20.21
CA LEU A 161 7.87 -36.52 -18.93
C LEU A 161 6.35 -36.46 -19.02
N THR A 162 5.82 -35.83 -20.08
CA THR A 162 4.38 -35.74 -20.32
C THR A 162 3.79 -37.14 -20.46
N LEU A 163 4.38 -38.00 -21.29
CA LEU A 163 3.93 -39.37 -21.47
C LEU A 163 4.10 -40.24 -20.21
N ALA A 164 5.14 -40.01 -19.41
CA ALA A 164 5.31 -40.68 -18.13
C ALA A 164 4.22 -40.30 -17.14
N LYS A 165 3.86 -39.00 -17.03
CA LYS A 165 2.81 -38.52 -16.14
C LYS A 165 1.38 -38.91 -16.55
N MET A 166 1.16 -39.26 -17.82
CA MET A 166 -0.12 -39.82 -18.27
C MET A 166 -0.35 -41.23 -17.73
N ASP A 167 0.72 -42.01 -17.59
CA ASP A 167 0.66 -43.42 -17.15
C ASP A 167 0.97 -43.61 -15.67
N LEU A 168 1.79 -42.71 -15.10
CA LEU A 168 2.29 -42.77 -13.74
C LEU A 168 1.74 -41.59 -12.93
N THR A 169 1.21 -41.90 -11.75
CA THR A 169 0.80 -40.91 -10.77
C THR A 169 1.84 -40.88 -9.65
N PHE A 170 2.39 -39.70 -9.36
CA PHE A 170 3.36 -39.51 -8.29
C PHE A 170 2.65 -38.87 -7.10
N GLU A 171 2.68 -39.52 -5.95
CA GLU A 171 2.05 -39.05 -4.73
C GLU A 171 3.02 -39.13 -3.55
N GLU A 172 2.73 -38.37 -2.50
CA GLU A 172 3.43 -38.49 -1.23
C GLU A 172 2.51 -39.22 -0.24
N VAL A 173 2.96 -40.37 0.26
CA VAL A 173 2.24 -41.15 1.27
C VAL A 173 3.19 -41.31 2.46
N ASP A 174 2.75 -40.88 3.64
CA ASP A 174 3.53 -40.92 4.89
C ASP A 174 4.91 -40.24 4.79
N GLY A 175 4.98 -39.11 4.09
CA GLY A 175 6.23 -38.35 3.92
C GLY A 175 7.23 -38.96 2.94
N LYS A 176 6.82 -39.99 2.17
CA LYS A 176 7.66 -40.67 1.18
C LYS A 176 7.03 -40.58 -0.21
N PRO A 177 7.82 -40.28 -1.26
CA PRO A 177 7.31 -40.29 -2.62
C PRO A 177 7.04 -41.73 -3.06
N VAL A 178 5.80 -41.99 -3.49
CA VAL A 178 5.34 -43.26 -4.04
C VAL A 178 4.84 -43.04 -5.47
N VAL A 179 5.02 -44.05 -6.32
CA VAL A 179 4.53 -44.01 -7.70
C VAL A 179 3.42 -45.04 -7.86
N LYS A 180 2.29 -44.60 -8.42
CA LYS A 180 1.15 -45.44 -8.79
C LYS A 180 1.05 -45.59 -10.30
N ARG A 181 0.54 -46.73 -10.74
CA ARG A 181 0.11 -46.97 -12.13
C ARG A 181 -1.24 -47.67 -12.06
N ASN A 182 -2.22 -47.16 -12.81
CA ASN A 182 -3.61 -47.67 -12.78
C ASN A 182 -4.22 -47.70 -11.36
N GLY A 183 -3.84 -46.76 -10.50
CA GLY A 183 -4.36 -46.66 -9.13
C GLY A 183 -3.63 -47.52 -8.09
N GLU A 184 -2.75 -48.43 -8.49
CA GLU A 184 -1.98 -49.29 -7.58
C GLU A 184 -0.55 -48.78 -7.38
N ILE A 185 -0.04 -48.86 -6.15
CA ILE A 185 1.35 -48.50 -5.84
C ILE A 185 2.27 -49.54 -6.47
N ILE A 186 3.23 -49.08 -7.27
CA ILE A 186 4.26 -49.93 -7.86
C ILE A 186 5.20 -50.38 -6.74
N ARG A 187 5.25 -51.69 -6.50
CA ARG A 187 6.02 -52.33 -5.42
C ARG A 187 7.10 -53.24 -5.97
N ASP A 188 8.15 -53.40 -5.19
CA ASP A 188 9.21 -54.36 -5.46
C ASP A 188 8.65 -55.78 -5.31
N LYS A 189 8.91 -56.65 -6.29
CA LYS A 189 8.35 -58.01 -6.34
C LYS A 189 8.78 -58.87 -5.16
N THR A 190 9.94 -58.60 -4.57
CA THR A 190 10.53 -59.39 -3.50
C THR A 190 10.13 -58.85 -2.13
N THR A 191 10.32 -57.55 -1.92
CA THR A 191 10.16 -56.92 -0.59
C THR A 191 8.76 -56.35 -0.35
N GLN A 192 7.91 -56.27 -1.38
CA GLN A 192 6.57 -55.65 -1.33
C GLN A 192 6.57 -54.18 -0.90
N ASN A 193 7.74 -53.56 -0.76
CA ASN A 193 7.88 -52.13 -0.47
C ASN A 193 7.64 -51.31 -1.76
N PRO A 194 7.15 -50.07 -1.65
CA PRO A 194 7.06 -49.17 -2.80
C PRO A 194 8.42 -49.05 -3.51
N LEU A 195 8.42 -49.17 -4.84
CA LEU A 195 9.64 -48.97 -5.61
C LEU A 195 10.05 -47.48 -5.57
N PRO A 196 11.36 -47.18 -5.45
CA PRO A 196 11.83 -45.80 -5.46
C PRO A 196 11.56 -45.18 -6.84
N VAL A 197 11.25 -43.88 -6.84
CA VAL A 197 10.85 -43.12 -8.04
C VAL A 197 11.82 -43.30 -9.22
N ASN A 198 13.13 -43.25 -8.95
CA ASN A 198 14.17 -43.44 -9.98
C ASN A 198 14.09 -44.82 -10.65
N GLN A 199 13.89 -45.89 -9.87
CA GLN A 199 13.76 -47.24 -10.41
C GLN A 199 12.50 -47.38 -11.26
N VAL A 200 11.37 -46.85 -10.80
CA VAL A 200 10.11 -46.87 -11.55
C VAL A 200 10.24 -46.14 -12.89
N ILE A 201 10.91 -44.99 -12.91
CA ILE A 201 11.17 -44.22 -14.13
C ILE A 201 12.09 -45.00 -15.07
N THR A 202 13.18 -45.60 -14.56
CA THR A 202 14.10 -46.40 -15.37
C THR A 202 13.41 -47.62 -15.98
N ASP A 203 12.60 -48.33 -15.20
CA ASP A 203 11.81 -49.48 -15.66
C ASP A 203 10.81 -49.05 -16.74
N TYR A 204 10.15 -47.90 -16.55
CA TYR A 204 9.22 -47.34 -17.54
C TYR A 204 9.93 -46.97 -18.85
N PHE A 205 11.11 -46.36 -18.79
CA PHE A 205 11.91 -46.05 -19.97
C PHE A 205 12.34 -47.32 -20.72
N THR A 206 12.65 -48.38 -19.99
CA THR A 206 12.96 -49.70 -20.55
C THR A 206 11.75 -50.32 -21.24
N GLU A 207 10.59 -50.31 -20.59
CA GLU A 207 9.32 -50.82 -21.12
C GLU A 207 8.89 -50.08 -22.40
N ARG A 208 9.03 -48.74 -22.39
CA ARG A 208 8.72 -47.89 -23.54
C ARG A 208 9.79 -47.91 -24.63
N LYS A 209 10.91 -48.62 -24.42
CA LYS A 209 12.05 -48.70 -25.35
C LYS A 209 12.65 -47.32 -25.70
N TRP A 210 12.62 -46.39 -24.73
CA TRP A 210 13.25 -45.06 -24.85
C TRP A 210 14.70 -45.03 -24.39
N ILE A 211 15.24 -46.18 -24.02
CA ILE A 211 16.66 -46.37 -23.79
C ILE A 211 17.26 -46.79 -25.12
N GLY A 212 18.27 -46.05 -25.59
CA GLY A 212 19.00 -46.40 -26.80
C GLY A 212 19.62 -47.79 -26.63
N ALA A 213 19.72 -48.54 -27.73
CA ALA A 213 20.51 -49.77 -27.72
C ALA A 213 21.90 -49.40 -27.18
N GLN A 214 22.27 -49.95 -26.02
CA GLN A 214 23.67 -49.96 -25.63
C GLN A 214 24.42 -50.51 -26.83
N GLY A 215 25.42 -49.75 -27.30
CA GLY A 215 26.45 -50.31 -28.16
C GLY A 215 26.83 -51.66 -27.56
N ASN A 216 26.72 -52.69 -28.38
CA ASN A 216 27.06 -54.04 -28.05
C ASN A 216 28.60 -54.08 -27.86
N GLU A 217 29.13 -53.56 -26.76
CA GLU A 217 30.55 -53.68 -26.38
C GLU A 217 30.81 -55.08 -25.80
N GLY A 218 30.61 -56.07 -26.67
CA GLY A 218 30.79 -57.48 -26.41
C GLY A 218 30.94 -58.25 -27.72
N GLY A 219 31.65 -57.67 -28.70
CA GLY A 219 31.82 -58.23 -30.03
C GLY A 219 33.30 -58.28 -30.42
N ARG A 220 33.84 -59.50 -30.53
CA ARG A 220 35.20 -59.84 -30.96
C ARG A 220 35.59 -59.16 -32.28
N GLY A 221 36.78 -58.55 -32.28
CA GLY A 221 37.72 -58.61 -33.41
C GLY A 221 37.61 -57.55 -34.49
N GLY A 222 38.69 -56.77 -34.63
CA GLY A 222 39.20 -56.37 -35.95
C GLY A 222 39.26 -54.87 -36.24
N GLY A 223 40.48 -54.35 -36.29
CA GLY A 223 40.88 -53.41 -37.34
C GLY A 223 41.23 -51.99 -36.89
N ASP A 224 42.52 -51.72 -36.82
CA ASP A 224 43.11 -50.39 -36.90
C ASP A 224 42.51 -49.56 -38.05
N LYS A 225 42.13 -48.31 -37.74
CA LYS A 225 42.51 -47.09 -38.48
C LYS A 225 41.97 -45.84 -37.77
N ASN A 226 42.85 -45.17 -37.05
CA ASN A 226 42.80 -43.72 -36.91
C ASN A 226 43.39 -43.09 -38.20
N PRO A 227 42.99 -41.88 -38.66
CA PRO A 227 43.34 -40.67 -37.93
C PRO A 227 42.32 -39.52 -38.06
N GLY A 228 41.84 -39.02 -36.92
CA GLY A 228 41.14 -37.74 -36.81
C GLY A 228 41.44 -37.07 -35.48
N ALA A 229 42.68 -37.17 -35.00
CA ALA A 229 43.15 -36.53 -33.77
C ALA A 229 43.61 -35.10 -34.10
N GLY A 230 42.67 -34.16 -34.04
CA GLY A 230 42.93 -32.73 -33.98
C GLY A 230 42.00 -32.18 -32.92
N GLY A 231 42.47 -32.19 -31.67
CA GLY A 231 41.69 -31.70 -30.55
C GLY A 231 42.64 -31.28 -29.46
N THR A 232 42.32 -30.16 -28.82
CA THR A 232 42.93 -29.65 -27.59
C THR A 232 42.94 -30.65 -26.43
N ALA A 233 42.36 -31.84 -26.61
CA ALA A 233 42.37 -32.98 -25.69
C ALA A 233 43.76 -33.22 -25.08
N GLY A 234 43.84 -33.07 -23.76
CA GLY A 234 45.05 -33.33 -22.98
C GLY A 234 45.98 -32.13 -22.77
N VAL A 235 45.64 -30.93 -23.24
CA VAL A 235 46.35 -29.70 -22.88
C VAL A 235 45.99 -29.30 -21.44
N LYS A 236 47.00 -29.02 -20.62
CA LYS A 236 46.82 -28.74 -19.18
C LYS A 236 47.07 -27.30 -18.78
N LYS A 237 47.54 -26.46 -19.70
CA LYS A 237 47.89 -25.05 -19.47
C LYS A 237 47.06 -24.14 -20.36
N TYR A 238 46.74 -22.94 -19.86
CA TYR A 238 45.96 -21.95 -20.57
C TYR A 238 46.67 -21.47 -21.83
N THR A 239 47.96 -21.14 -21.70
CA THR A 239 48.79 -20.64 -22.80
C THR A 239 48.90 -21.65 -23.96
N GLU A 240 49.08 -22.92 -23.64
CA GLU A 240 49.12 -24.01 -24.63
C GLU A 240 47.75 -24.26 -25.28
N PHE A 241 46.65 -24.05 -24.55
CA PHE A 241 45.30 -24.18 -25.08
C PHE A 241 44.99 -23.04 -26.05
N GLU A 242 45.39 -21.83 -25.67
CA GLU A 242 45.22 -20.61 -26.47
C GLU A 242 45.95 -20.71 -27.81
N GLU A 243 47.23 -21.10 -27.80
CA GLU A 243 48.03 -21.24 -29.01
C GLU A 243 47.42 -22.27 -29.97
N LYS A 244 47.00 -23.43 -29.45
CA LYS A 244 46.36 -24.47 -30.29
C LYS A 244 45.01 -24.02 -30.80
N TRP A 245 44.19 -23.38 -29.97
CA TRP A 245 42.88 -22.91 -30.40
C TRP A 245 42.97 -21.85 -31.49
N LYS A 246 43.93 -20.91 -31.38
CA LYS A 246 44.20 -19.90 -32.43
C LYS A 246 44.72 -20.53 -33.72
N ALA A 247 45.60 -21.52 -33.62
CA ALA A 247 46.10 -22.25 -34.78
C ALA A 247 44.97 -22.98 -35.52
N GLU A 248 44.00 -23.51 -34.78
CA GLU A 248 42.83 -24.21 -35.32
C GLU A 248 41.72 -23.25 -35.78
N ASN A 249 41.69 -22.02 -35.26
CA ASN A 249 40.67 -21.01 -35.56
C ASN A 249 41.31 -19.68 -36.03
N PRO A 250 41.97 -19.66 -37.20
CA PRO A 250 42.62 -18.47 -37.71
C PRO A 250 41.61 -17.33 -37.95
N GLY A 251 41.92 -16.14 -37.43
CA GLY A 251 41.08 -14.94 -37.53
C GLY A 251 40.09 -14.74 -36.38
N LYS A 252 40.01 -15.67 -35.43
CA LYS A 252 39.25 -15.50 -34.19
C LYS A 252 40.14 -15.01 -33.05
N THR A 253 39.56 -14.25 -32.13
CA THR A 253 40.26 -13.68 -30.97
C THR A 253 39.90 -14.41 -29.69
N GLU A 254 40.78 -14.35 -28.68
CA GLU A 254 40.52 -14.90 -27.34
C GLU A 254 39.35 -14.22 -26.62
N LEU A 255 38.99 -13.03 -27.08
CA LEU A 255 37.84 -12.28 -26.56
C LEU A 255 36.52 -12.74 -27.18
N SER A 256 36.54 -13.69 -28.12
CA SER A 256 35.33 -14.24 -28.72
C SER A 256 34.60 -15.15 -27.73
N LEU A 257 33.26 -15.13 -27.80
CA LEU A 257 32.41 -16.04 -27.02
C LEU A 257 32.75 -17.51 -27.29
N GLU A 258 33.13 -17.82 -28.52
CA GLU A 258 33.52 -19.17 -28.94
C GLU A 258 34.80 -19.66 -28.25
N PHE A 259 35.76 -18.77 -27.98
CA PHE A 259 36.95 -19.11 -27.20
C PHE A 259 36.59 -19.38 -25.73
N GLN A 260 35.74 -18.55 -25.13
CA GLN A 260 35.30 -18.73 -23.74
C GLN A 260 34.51 -20.03 -23.55
N ASP A 261 33.63 -20.36 -24.50
CA ASP A 261 32.88 -21.62 -24.49
C ASP A 261 33.81 -22.82 -24.63
N ALA A 262 34.79 -22.76 -25.55
CA ALA A 262 35.78 -23.82 -25.75
C ALA A 262 36.64 -24.02 -24.49
N LEU A 263 37.12 -22.94 -23.87
CA LEU A 263 37.93 -22.97 -22.66
C LEU A 263 37.13 -23.50 -21.45
N THR A 264 35.87 -23.08 -21.31
CA THR A 264 34.99 -23.53 -20.22
C THR A 264 34.67 -25.01 -20.37
N LYS A 265 34.49 -25.49 -21.59
CA LYS A 265 34.31 -26.93 -21.86
C LYS A 265 35.58 -27.71 -21.55
N HIS A 266 36.73 -27.22 -22.01
CA HIS A 266 38.03 -27.86 -21.81
C HIS A 266 38.42 -27.98 -20.33
N SER A 267 38.24 -26.91 -19.56
CA SER A 267 38.51 -26.91 -18.11
C SER A 267 37.58 -27.82 -17.30
N LYS A 268 36.36 -28.08 -17.79
CA LYS A 268 35.44 -29.07 -17.18
C LYS A 268 35.83 -30.51 -17.50
N GLU A 269 36.30 -30.75 -18.72
CA GLU A 269 36.74 -32.07 -19.17
C GLU A 269 38.12 -32.45 -18.60
N HIS A 270 38.94 -31.45 -18.26
CA HIS A 270 40.27 -31.62 -17.69
C HIS A 270 40.38 -30.96 -16.31
N SER A 271 40.08 -31.73 -15.26
CA SER A 271 40.11 -31.25 -13.86
C SER A 271 41.49 -30.79 -13.36
N ASP A 272 42.56 -31.13 -14.07
CA ASP A 272 43.94 -30.72 -13.81
C ASP A 272 44.41 -29.54 -14.68
N PHE A 273 43.49 -28.89 -15.38
CA PHE A 273 43.78 -27.71 -16.20
C PHE A 273 44.10 -26.48 -15.35
N ASN A 274 45.28 -25.91 -15.55
CA ASN A 274 45.73 -24.71 -14.87
C ASN A 274 45.35 -23.46 -15.65
N MET A 275 44.40 -22.69 -15.12
CA MET A 275 43.95 -21.41 -15.68
C MET A 275 44.94 -20.25 -15.49
N ASN A 276 45.98 -20.44 -14.65
CA ASN A 276 46.90 -19.38 -14.24
C ASN A 276 48.29 -19.45 -14.89
N GLU A 277 48.56 -20.47 -15.72
CA GLU A 277 49.83 -20.69 -16.45
C GLU A 277 49.61 -21.00 -17.93
#